data_AF-A0A972ULL0-F1
#
_entry.id   AF-A0A972ULL0-F1
#
_cell.length_a   1.000
_cell.length_b   1.000
_cell.length_c   1.000
_cell.angle_alpha   90.00
_cell.angle_beta   90.00
_cell.angle_gamma   90.00
#
_symmetry.space_group_name_H-M   'P 1'
#
loop_
_entity.id
_entity.type
_entity.pdbx_description
1 polymer ?
#
loop_
_entity_poly.entity_id
_entity_poly.type
_entity_poly.pdbx_seq_one_letter_code
_entity_poly.pdbx_strand_id
1 'polypeptide(L)'
;MIISRILAAAAIVAGLSATVPGAQAGSLENLERERALLVETLISGDLSDQERQKKVTLSRARLIDLERMVLRDKSLTKKNTPAIRAAFDNYDLTFLVHASVEKNRMLADHWLQEIGVSTQSLMNTRMGRR
;
A
#
# COMPACT_ATOMS: atom_id res chain seq x y z
N MET A 1 56.82 13.84 13.03
CA MET A 1 56.07 12.58 13.29
C MET A 1 54.63 12.80 13.79
N ILE A 2 53.99 13.96 13.49
CA ILE A 2 52.60 14.26 13.90
C ILE A 2 51.67 14.27 12.67
N ILE A 3 52.16 14.76 11.53
CA ILE A 3 51.43 14.84 10.26
C ILE A 3 51.05 13.45 9.71
N SER A 4 51.92 12.44 9.91
CA SER A 4 51.66 11.06 9.45
C SER A 4 50.54 10.36 10.23
N ARG A 5 50.22 10.79 11.46
CA ARG A 5 49.12 10.22 12.26
C ARG A 5 47.76 10.82 11.92
N ILE A 6 47.73 12.06 11.39
CA ILE A 6 46.49 12.74 10.97
C ILE A 6 46.00 12.18 9.64
N LEU A 7 46.91 11.84 8.72
CA LEU A 7 46.57 11.16 7.46
C LEU A 7 46.00 9.75 7.66
N ALA A 8 46.43 9.03 8.70
CA ALA A 8 45.88 7.71 9.02
C ALA A 8 44.45 7.78 9.60
N ALA A 9 44.07 8.88 10.25
CA ALA A 9 42.72 9.08 10.79
C ALA A 9 41.69 9.47 9.72
N ALA A 10 42.13 10.17 8.66
CA ALA A 10 41.25 10.56 7.54
C ALA A 10 40.86 9.37 6.63
N ALA A 11 41.68 8.30 6.60
CA ALA A 11 41.42 7.13 5.77
C ALA A 11 40.36 6.17 6.34
N ILE A 12 40.00 6.30 7.62
CA ILE A 12 39.00 5.41 8.26
C ILE A 12 37.57 5.91 8.01
N VAL A 13 37.37 7.21 7.76
CA VAL A 13 36.02 7.79 7.58
C VAL A 13 35.48 7.59 6.15
N ALA A 14 36.35 7.38 5.16
CA ALA A 14 35.94 7.19 3.75
C ALA A 14 35.44 5.76 3.43
N GLY A 15 35.55 4.81 4.35
CA GLY A 15 35.16 3.41 4.13
C GLY A 15 33.72 3.06 4.49
N LEU A 16 32.95 3.99 5.09
CA LEU A 16 31.58 3.73 5.55
C LEU A 16 30.47 4.18 4.58
N SER A 17 30.79 4.34 3.29
CA SER A 17 29.76 4.30 2.25
C SER A 17 29.35 2.85 2.01
N ALA A 18 28.80 2.22 3.05
CA ALA A 18 28.10 0.95 2.89
C ALA A 18 26.98 1.21 1.89
N THR A 19 27.06 0.54 0.74
CA THR A 19 25.94 0.41 -0.19
C THR A 19 24.81 -0.25 0.58
N VAL A 20 23.93 0.55 1.17
CA VAL A 20 22.66 0.05 1.73
C VAL A 20 21.98 -0.63 0.54
N PRO A 21 21.85 -1.96 0.52
CA PRO A 21 21.10 -2.59 -0.55
C PRO A 21 19.69 -2.01 -0.48
N GLY A 22 19.30 -1.27 -1.52
CA GLY A 22 17.97 -0.69 -1.60
C GLY A 22 16.98 -1.82 -1.35
N ALA A 23 16.14 -1.67 -0.31
CA ALA A 23 15.14 -2.67 0.03
C ALA A 23 14.25 -2.88 -1.20
N GLN A 24 14.46 -3.99 -1.91
CA GLN A 24 13.63 -4.35 -3.05
C GLN A 24 12.28 -4.82 -2.51
N ALA A 25 11.27 -3.95 -2.62
CA ALA A 25 9.90 -4.31 -2.32
C ALA A 25 9.43 -5.38 -3.33
N GLY A 26 8.86 -6.46 -2.82
CA GLY A 26 8.27 -7.51 -3.65
C GLY A 26 6.95 -7.04 -4.28
N SER A 27 6.34 -7.93 -5.06
CA SER A 27 5.07 -7.67 -5.76
C SER A 27 3.97 -7.25 -4.77
N LEU A 28 3.84 -7.97 -3.66
CA LEU A 28 2.81 -7.73 -2.64
C LEU A 28 3.04 -6.41 -1.90
N GLU A 29 4.29 -6.09 -1.54
CA GLU A 29 4.60 -4.85 -0.83
C GLU A 29 4.34 -3.61 -1.71
N ASN A 30 4.58 -3.73 -3.02
CA ASN A 30 4.25 -2.66 -3.98
C ASN A 30 2.73 -2.49 -4.12
N LEU A 31 1.98 -3.59 -4.17
CA LEU A 31 0.51 -3.56 -4.18
C LEU A 31 -0.04 -2.85 -2.94
N GLU A 32 0.37 -3.28 -1.75
CA GLU A 32 -0.12 -2.73 -0.48
C GLU A 32 0.25 -1.23 -0.33
N ARG A 33 1.42 -0.82 -0.85
CA ARG A 33 1.79 0.61 -0.87
C ARG A 33 0.85 1.44 -1.74
N GLU A 34 0.57 0.99 -2.96
CA GLU A 34 -0.35 1.72 -3.84
C GLU A 34 -1.78 1.72 -3.29
N ARG A 35 -2.21 0.62 -2.66
CA ARG A 35 -3.51 0.53 -2.00
C ARG A 35 -3.64 1.51 -0.84
N ALA A 36 -2.59 1.67 -0.04
CA ALA A 36 -2.56 2.66 1.03
C ALA A 36 -2.72 4.10 0.48
N LEU A 37 -2.04 4.43 -0.61
CA LEU A 37 -2.16 5.74 -1.28
C LEU A 37 -3.56 5.99 -1.84
N LEU A 38 -4.20 4.94 -2.40
CA LEU A 38 -5.59 5.01 -2.83
C LEU A 38 -6.52 5.35 -1.65
N VAL A 39 -6.40 4.60 -0.56
CA VAL A 39 -7.23 4.79 0.64
C VAL A 39 -7.03 6.20 1.22
N GLU A 40 -5.79 6.65 1.33
CA GLU A 40 -5.46 8.02 1.75
C GLU A 40 -6.14 9.06 0.84
N THR A 41 -6.09 8.85 -0.48
CA THR A 41 -6.76 9.73 -1.44
C THR A 41 -8.29 9.71 -1.27
N LEU A 42 -8.89 8.57 -0.96
CA LEU A 42 -10.34 8.46 -0.73
C LEU A 42 -10.78 9.26 0.49
N ILE A 43 -10.00 9.23 1.58
CA ILE A 43 -10.38 9.83 2.87
C ILE A 43 -9.82 11.24 3.10
N SER A 44 -8.91 11.73 2.25
CA SER A 44 -8.28 13.05 2.43
C SER A 44 -9.32 14.18 2.37
N GLY A 45 -9.34 15.05 3.39
CA GLY A 45 -10.18 16.25 3.41
C GLY A 45 -9.63 17.41 2.60
N ASP A 46 -8.39 17.31 2.13
CA ASP A 46 -7.64 18.44 1.54
C ASP A 46 -7.74 18.49 0.00
N LEU A 47 -8.40 17.52 -0.62
CA LEU A 47 -8.52 17.40 -2.07
C LEU A 47 -9.88 17.87 -2.57
N SER A 48 -9.88 18.67 -3.63
CA SER A 48 -11.11 18.91 -4.40
C SER A 48 -11.64 17.63 -5.04
N ASP A 49 -12.92 17.59 -5.38
CA ASP A 49 -13.55 16.41 -6.00
C ASP A 49 -12.87 16.02 -7.32
N GLN A 50 -12.49 17.01 -8.13
CA GLN A 50 -11.82 16.78 -9.40
C GLN A 50 -10.41 16.19 -9.21
N GLU A 51 -9.63 16.72 -8.26
CA GLU A 51 -8.29 16.20 -7.95
C GLU A 51 -8.35 14.79 -7.37
N ARG A 52 -9.31 14.54 -6.47
CA ARG A 52 -9.57 13.22 -5.90
C ARG A 52 -9.89 12.24 -7.02
N GLN A 53 -10.84 12.55 -7.89
CA GLN A 53 -11.23 11.67 -8.98
C GLN A 53 -10.06 11.36 -9.92
N LYS A 54 -9.23 12.35 -10.25
CA LYS A 54 -8.03 12.17 -11.07
C LYS A 54 -7.03 11.22 -10.40
N LYS A 55 -6.73 11.43 -9.12
CA LYS A 55 -5.79 10.59 -8.35
C LYS A 55 -6.31 9.16 -8.17
N VAL A 56 -7.60 9.00 -7.83
CA VAL A 56 -8.27 7.69 -7.73
C VAL A 56 -8.20 6.94 -9.05
N THR A 57 -8.46 7.62 -10.18
CA THR A 57 -8.41 6.99 -11.51
C THR A 57 -7.01 6.48 -11.85
N LEU A 58 -5.98 7.30 -11.58
CA LEU A 58 -4.57 6.91 -11.78
C LEU A 58 -4.19 5.74 -10.87
N SER A 59 -4.56 5.79 -9.60
CA SER A 59 -4.26 4.74 -8.63
C SER A 59 -4.95 3.42 -8.99
N ARG A 60 -6.23 3.48 -9.41
CA ARG A 60 -6.97 2.31 -9.90
C ARG A 60 -6.27 1.62 -11.06
N ALA A 61 -5.77 2.38 -12.04
CA ALA A 61 -5.04 1.81 -13.17
C ALA A 61 -3.76 1.08 -12.71
N ARG A 62 -2.98 1.69 -11.82
CA ARG A 62 -1.77 1.07 -11.25
C ARG A 62 -2.08 -0.18 -10.43
N LEU A 63 -3.14 -0.15 -9.62
CA LEU A 63 -3.58 -1.29 -8.83
C LEU A 63 -3.97 -2.48 -9.70
N ILE A 64 -4.65 -2.28 -10.83
CA ILE A 64 -4.98 -3.39 -11.75
C ILE A 64 -3.72 -4.14 -12.18
N ASP A 65 -2.65 -3.41 -12.52
CA ASP A 65 -1.39 -4.02 -12.93
C ASP A 65 -0.69 -4.72 -11.76
N LEU A 66 -0.64 -4.08 -10.58
CA LEU A 66 -0.03 -4.65 -9.39
C LEU A 66 -0.76 -5.89 -8.88
N GLU A 67 -2.10 -5.87 -8.86
CA GLU A 67 -2.93 -7.02 -8.50
C GLU A 67 -2.63 -8.20 -9.43
N ARG A 68 -2.56 -7.95 -10.75
CA ARG A 68 -2.18 -8.99 -11.73
C ARG A 68 -0.75 -9.49 -11.52
N MET A 69 0.19 -8.63 -11.15
CA MET A 69 1.56 -9.05 -10.83
C MET A 69 1.59 -9.96 -9.61
N VAL A 70 0.89 -9.59 -8.52
CA VAL A 70 0.80 -10.39 -7.29
C VAL A 70 0.14 -11.75 -7.55
N LEU A 71 -1.00 -11.79 -8.24
CA LEU A 71 -1.69 -13.05 -8.56
C LEU A 71 -0.85 -13.99 -9.44
N ARG A 72 0.09 -13.46 -10.22
CA ARG A 72 0.99 -14.23 -11.09
C ARG A 72 2.34 -14.55 -10.43
N ASP A 73 2.65 -13.95 -9.29
CA ASP A 73 3.93 -14.13 -8.62
C ASP A 73 4.00 -15.48 -7.91
N LYS A 74 4.57 -16.47 -8.61
CA LYS A 74 4.79 -17.83 -8.10
C LYS A 74 5.69 -17.85 -6.86
N SER A 75 6.51 -16.83 -6.61
CA SER A 75 7.38 -16.80 -5.44
C SER A 75 6.59 -16.66 -4.13
N LEU A 76 5.40 -16.05 -4.18
CA LEU A 76 4.52 -15.89 -3.02
C LEU A 76 3.98 -17.24 -2.53
N THR A 77 3.69 -18.19 -3.44
CA THR A 77 3.26 -19.54 -3.05
C THR A 77 4.32 -20.34 -2.28
N LYS A 78 5.61 -20.00 -2.48
CA LYS A 78 6.73 -20.65 -1.80
C LYS A 78 7.08 -19.98 -0.46
N LYS A 79 6.61 -18.74 -0.26
CA LYS A 79 6.91 -17.92 0.92
C LYS A 79 5.65 -17.83 1.78
N ASN A 80 5.63 -18.55 2.89
CA ASN A 80 4.46 -18.57 3.78
C ASN A 80 4.59 -17.56 4.93
N THR A 81 4.81 -16.28 4.60
CA THR A 81 4.92 -15.22 5.62
C THR A 81 3.53 -14.83 6.13
N PRO A 82 3.40 -14.33 7.38
CA PRO A 82 2.12 -13.86 7.91
C PRO A 82 1.46 -12.77 7.05
N ALA A 83 2.26 -11.88 6.46
CA ALA A 83 1.75 -10.82 5.57
C ALA A 83 1.10 -11.40 4.30
N ILE A 84 1.73 -12.42 3.69
CA ILE A 84 1.17 -13.09 2.51
C ILE A 84 -0.13 -13.79 2.89
N ARG A 85 -0.17 -14.53 4.01
CA ARG A 85 -1.41 -15.16 4.48
C ARG A 85 -2.52 -14.13 4.67
N ALA A 86 -2.25 -13.07 5.42
CA ALA A 86 -3.25 -12.03 5.68
C ALA A 86 -3.75 -11.38 4.38
N ALA A 87 -2.88 -11.15 3.39
CA ALA A 87 -3.27 -10.58 2.11
C ALA A 87 -4.24 -11.49 1.32
N PHE A 88 -4.00 -12.80 1.31
CA PHE A 88 -4.87 -13.75 0.62
C PHE A 88 -6.12 -14.13 1.43
N ASP A 89 -6.03 -14.16 2.76
CA ASP A 89 -7.16 -14.37 3.67
C ASP A 89 -8.16 -13.20 3.60
N ASN A 90 -7.66 -11.99 3.31
CA ASN A 90 -8.46 -10.76 3.14
C ASN A 90 -8.51 -10.35 1.66
N TYR A 91 -8.80 -11.30 0.77
CA TYR A 91 -8.77 -11.12 -0.68
C TYR A 91 -9.50 -9.86 -1.16
N ASP A 92 -10.73 -9.63 -0.68
CA ASP A 92 -11.58 -8.52 -1.12
C ASP A 92 -11.02 -7.13 -0.76
N LEU A 93 -10.19 -7.07 0.29
CA LEU A 93 -9.51 -5.85 0.73
C LEU A 93 -8.17 -5.67 0.02
N THR A 94 -7.40 -6.75 -0.18
CA THR A 94 -6.08 -6.69 -0.84
C THR A 94 -6.21 -6.49 -2.35
N PHE A 95 -7.10 -7.22 -3.01
CA PHE A 95 -7.35 -7.15 -4.46
C PHE A 95 -8.58 -6.27 -4.73
N LEU A 96 -8.54 -5.07 -4.16
CA LEU A 96 -9.68 -4.16 -4.05
C LEU A 96 -10.31 -3.82 -5.40
N VAL A 97 -9.52 -3.62 -6.45
CA VAL A 97 -10.05 -3.26 -7.77
C VAL A 97 -10.74 -4.46 -8.40
N HIS A 98 -10.11 -5.64 -8.43
CA HIS A 98 -10.76 -6.86 -8.92
C HIS A 98 -12.06 -7.14 -8.16
N ALA A 99 -12.02 -7.18 -6.83
CA ALA A 99 -13.19 -7.48 -6.00
C ALA A 99 -14.34 -6.47 -6.21
N SER A 100 -14.02 -5.17 -6.37
CA SER A 100 -15.04 -4.16 -6.66
C SER A 100 -15.75 -4.39 -7.99
N VAL A 101 -15.01 -4.84 -9.02
CA VAL A 101 -15.56 -5.15 -10.35
C VAL A 101 -16.40 -6.42 -10.30
N GLU A 102 -15.92 -7.47 -9.62
CA GLU A 102 -16.66 -8.74 -9.45
C GLU A 102 -18.00 -8.52 -8.72
N LYS A 103 -18.01 -7.64 -7.73
CA LYS A 103 -19.22 -7.29 -6.95
C LYS A 103 -20.05 -6.18 -7.58
N ASN A 104 -19.65 -5.64 -8.74
CA ASN A 104 -20.30 -4.52 -9.42
C ASN A 104 -20.56 -3.31 -8.51
N ARG A 105 -19.53 -2.87 -7.78
CA ARG A 105 -19.59 -1.74 -6.86
C ARG A 105 -18.58 -0.67 -7.21
N MET A 106 -18.89 0.57 -6.83
CA MET A 106 -17.88 1.61 -6.83
C MET A 106 -16.76 1.23 -5.85
N LEU A 107 -15.52 1.53 -6.22
CA LEU A 107 -14.34 1.11 -5.46
C LEU A 107 -14.35 1.65 -4.01
N ALA A 108 -14.78 2.90 -3.83
CA ALA A 108 -14.88 3.51 -2.50
C ALA A 108 -15.95 2.81 -1.63
N ASP A 109 -17.12 2.55 -2.20
CA ASP A 109 -18.22 1.89 -1.52
C ASP A 109 -17.86 0.44 -1.16
N HIS A 110 -17.18 -0.27 -2.06
CA HIS A 110 -16.67 -1.61 -1.81
C HIS A 110 -15.70 -1.61 -0.63
N TRP A 111 -14.70 -0.72 -0.64
CA TRP A 111 -13.75 -0.60 0.46
C TRP A 111 -14.43 -0.30 1.80
N LEU A 112 -15.35 0.67 1.84
CA LEU A 112 -16.10 1.03 3.04
C LEU A 112 -16.89 -0.16 3.59
N GLN A 113 -17.55 -0.91 2.71
CA GLN A 113 -18.32 -2.07 3.12
C GLN A 113 -17.45 -3.18 3.70
N GLU A 114 -16.30 -3.47 3.10
CA GLU A 114 -15.39 -4.51 3.59
C GLU A 114 -14.77 -4.14 4.96
N ILE A 115 -14.60 -2.85 5.27
CA ILE A 115 -14.20 -2.41 6.62
C ILE A 115 -15.37 -2.28 7.62
N GLY A 116 -16.58 -2.72 7.24
CA GLY A 116 -17.77 -2.71 8.10
C GLY A 116 -18.55 -1.39 8.12
N VAL A 117 -18.17 -0.42 7.28
CA VAL A 117 -18.90 0.84 7.10
C VAL A 117 -19.87 0.68 5.93
N SER A 118 -21.10 0.27 6.24
CA SER A 118 -22.20 0.20 5.28
C SER A 118 -23.27 1.23 5.60
N THR A 119 -24.13 1.56 4.63
CA THR A 119 -25.30 2.43 4.86
C THR A 119 -26.14 1.91 6.03
N GLN A 120 -26.35 0.59 6.13
CA GLN A 120 -27.11 0.02 7.25
C GLN A 120 -26.39 0.23 8.59
N SER A 121 -25.06 0.06 8.63
CA SER A 121 -24.25 0.31 9.82
C SER A 121 -24.32 1.78 10.25
N LEU A 122 -24.21 2.71 9.30
CA LEU A 122 -24.32 4.15 9.54
C LEU A 122 -25.73 4.53 10.03
N MET A 123 -26.79 4.01 9.41
CA MET A 123 -28.17 4.32 9.80
C MET A 123 -28.56 3.73 11.16
N ASN A 124 -27.98 2.58 11.53
CA ASN A 124 -28.17 1.97 12.85
C ASN A 124 -27.31 2.63 13.94
N THR A 125 -26.32 3.45 13.56
CA THR A 125 -25.47 4.16 14.52
C THR A 125 -26.26 5.32 15.12
N ARG A 126 -26.73 5.13 16.36
CA ARG A 126 -27.34 6.20 17.14
C ARG A 126 -26.27 7.25 17.44
N MET A 127 -26.40 8.44 16.86
CA MET A 127 -25.51 9.57 17.12
C MET A 127 -25.54 9.92 18.62
N GLY A 128 -24.56 9.41 19.38
CA GLY A 128 -24.35 9.78 20.77
C GLY A 128 -23.71 11.16 20.81
N ARG A 129 -24.51 12.20 21.07
CA ARG A 129 -24.03 13.56 21.28
C ARG A 129 -23.10 13.54 22.50
N ARG A 130 -21.80 13.71 22.30
CA ARG A 130 -20.80 14.00 23.35
C ARG A 130 -20.34 15.43 23.17
#